data_AF-A0A286FPC1-F1
#
_entry.id   AF-A0A286FPC1-F1
#
_cell.length_a   1.000
_cell.length_b   1.000
_cell.length_c   1.000
_cell.angle_alpha   90.00
_cell.angle_beta   90.00
_cell.angle_gamma   90.00
#
_symmetry.space_group_name_H-M   'P 1'
#
loop_
_entity.id
_entity.type
_entity.pdbx_description
1 polymer ?
#
loop_
_entity_poly.entity_id
_entity_poly.type
_entity_poly.pdbx_seq_one_letter_code
_entity_poly.pdbx_strand_id
1 'polypeptide(L)' 'MSNHRTVRCRGPYGGEGAQSVGTGCSDPAVFEVARYDLPSLPVCPIHLGPSLLVASRVLWPPEIRLIGRP' A
#
# COMPACT_ATOMS: atom_id res chain seq x y z
N MET A 1 11.75 -22.26 -2.57
CA MET A 1 11.73 -21.40 -1.38
C MET A 1 11.12 -20.07 -1.80
N SER A 2 9.81 -19.93 -1.67
CA SER A 2 9.11 -18.71 -2.07
C SER A 2 9.42 -17.62 -1.05
N ASN A 3 10.24 -16.63 -1.44
CA ASN A 3 10.43 -15.41 -0.67
C ASN A 3 9.09 -14.66 -0.63
N HIS A 4 8.22 -15.01 0.31
CA HIS A 4 7.16 -14.12 0.77
C HIS A 4 7.84 -12.93 1.44
N ARG A 5 8.31 -11.98 0.61
CA ARG A 5 8.53 -10.61 1.08
C ARG A 5 7.19 -10.21 1.70
N THR A 6 7.12 -10.20 3.03
CA THR A 6 5.94 -9.73 3.76
C THR A 6 5.73 -8.29 3.34
N VAL A 7 4.80 -8.07 2.40
CA VAL A 7 4.44 -6.74 1.96
C VAL A 7 3.70 -6.10 3.13
N ARG A 8 4.25 -5.04 3.69
CA ARG A 8 3.68 -4.35 4.85
C ARG A 8 2.95 -3.10 4.40
N CYS A 9 1.84 -2.81 5.06
CA CYS A 9 1.11 -1.56 4.89
C CYS A 9 2.05 -0.36 5.13
N ARG A 10 2.00 0.65 4.24
CA ARG A 10 2.78 1.91 4.39
C ARG A 10 1.98 3.08 4.99
N GLY A 11 0.81 2.78 5.56
CA GLY A 11 -0.06 3.78 6.17
C GLY A 11 -0.69 4.74 5.14
N PRO A 12 -1.45 5.74 5.61
CA PRO A 12 -2.27 6.59 4.74
C PRO A 12 -1.43 7.46 3.79
N TYR A 13 -0.24 7.89 4.21
CA TYR A 13 0.63 8.79 3.46
C TYR A 13 1.64 8.08 2.55
N GLY A 14 1.73 6.75 2.64
CA GLY A 14 2.54 5.93 1.75
C GLY A 14 4.05 6.11 1.86
N GLY A 15 4.55 6.14 3.10
CA GLY A 15 5.94 6.40 3.50
C GLY A 15 6.99 6.20 2.40
N GLU A 16 7.78 7.25 2.15
CA GLU A 16 8.73 7.28 1.05
C GLU A 16 10.04 6.53 1.39
N GLY A 17 10.60 5.83 0.40
CA GLY A 17 11.86 5.09 0.52
C GLY A 17 11.71 3.59 0.82
N ALA A 18 12.78 2.83 0.56
CA ALA A 18 12.87 1.39 0.84
C ALA A 18 12.95 1.06 2.34
N GLN A 19 13.08 2.09 3.18
CA GLN A 19 13.27 2.01 4.63
C GLN A 19 12.07 2.51 5.44
N SER A 20 10.96 2.90 4.79
CA SER A 20 9.75 3.27 5.53
C SER A 20 9.30 2.05 6.35
N VAL A 21 9.45 2.10 7.67
CA VAL A 21 8.99 1.06 8.58
C VAL A 21 7.49 0.98 8.40
N GLY A 22 7.03 -0.02 7.65
CA GLY A 22 5.59 -0.21 7.40
C GLY A 22 4.83 -0.15 8.71
N THR A 23 3.66 0.48 8.68
CA THR A 23 2.80 0.57 9.86
C THR A 23 2.46 -0.85 10.28
N GLY A 24 2.62 -1.17 11.58
CA GLY A 24 2.27 -2.46 12.17
C GLY A 24 0.77 -2.66 12.21
N CYS A 25 0.13 -2.71 11.03
CA CYS A 25 -1.28 -3.01 10.89
C CYS A 25 -1.48 -4.50 11.11
N SER A 26 -2.43 -4.85 11.97
CA SER A 26 -2.79 -6.24 12.28
C SER A 26 -3.52 -6.95 11.13
N ASP A 27 -3.84 -6.23 10.05
CA ASP A 27 -4.61 -6.76 8.93
C ASP A 27 -3.70 -7.48 7.93
N PRO A 28 -3.96 -8.77 7.65
CA PRO A 28 -3.14 -9.55 6.75
C PRO A 28 -3.48 -9.29 5.27
N ALA A 29 -4.59 -8.61 4.96
CA ALA A 29 -4.92 -8.20 3.61
C ALA A 29 -4.14 -6.95 3.22
N VAL A 30 -3.53 -6.97 2.03
CA VAL A 30 -2.77 -5.83 1.49
C VAL A 30 -3.20 -5.56 0.07
N PHE A 31 -3.49 -4.31 -0.22
CA PHE A 31 -3.80 -3.78 -1.55
C PHE A 31 -2.66 -2.93 -2.06
N GLU A 32 -2.40 -2.97 -3.35
CA GLU A 32 -1.57 -1.98 -4.04
C GLU A 32 -2.45 -0.93 -4.71
N VAL A 33 -2.15 0.34 -4.44
CA VAL A 33 -2.73 1.50 -5.13
C VAL A 33 -1.71 2.01 -6.15
N ALA A 34 -2.11 2.09 -7.43
CA ALA A 34 -1.25 2.61 -8.48
C ALA A 34 -1.02 4.13 -8.34
N ARG A 35 0.21 4.56 -8.63
CA ARG A 35 0.59 5.97 -8.58
C ARG A 35 1.36 6.37 -9.85
N TYR A 36 1.12 7.58 -10.33
CA TYR A 36 1.85 8.12 -11.48
C TYR A 36 3.30 8.43 -11.10
N ASP A 37 4.24 7.84 -11.84
CA ASP A 37 5.68 8.11 -11.68
C ASP A 37 6.19 7.88 -10.23
N LEU A 38 5.53 6.96 -9.52
CA LEU A 38 5.88 6.51 -8.17
C LEU A 38 5.61 5.01 -8.03
N PRO A 39 6.34 4.29 -7.17
CA PRO A 39 6.02 2.89 -6.88
C PRO A 39 4.59 2.72 -6.36
N SER A 40 3.96 1.58 -6.64
CA SER A 40 2.65 1.25 -6.07
C SER A 40 2.69 1.29 -4.55
N LEU A 41 1.57 1.71 -3.97
CA LEU A 41 1.45 1.92 -2.53
C LEU A 41 0.74 0.73 -1.88
N PRO A 42 1.47 -0.15 -1.15
CA PRO A 42 0.84 -1.24 -0.40
C PRO A 42 0.18 -0.73 0.88
N VAL A 43 -1.12 -1.00 1.04
CA VAL A 43 -1.95 -0.54 2.16
C VAL A 43 -2.93 -1.62 2.61
N CYS A 44 -3.23 -1.66 3.90
CA CYS A 44 -4.28 -2.53 4.43
C CYS A 44 -5.69 -1.94 4.16
N PRO A 45 -6.78 -2.70 4.33
CA PRO A 45 -8.14 -2.21 4.14
C PRO A 45 -8.45 -0.91 4.90
N ILE A 46 -7.95 -0.77 6.13
CA ILE A 46 -8.16 0.42 6.97
C ILE A 46 -7.55 1.69 6.34
N HIS A 47 -6.36 1.57 5.75
CA HIS A 47 -5.64 2.70 5.18
C HIS A 47 -5.97 2.94 3.71
N LEU A 48 -6.72 2.05 3.05
CA LEU A 48 -7.07 2.16 1.65
C LEU A 48 -7.81 3.48 1.35
N GLY A 49 -8.91 3.75 2.04
CA GLY A 49 -9.70 4.98 1.85
C GLY A 49 -8.86 6.25 2.05
N PRO A 50 -8.21 6.43 3.22
CA PRO A 50 -7.30 7.55 3.43
C PRO A 50 -6.21 7.67 2.36
N SER A 51 -5.58 6.58 1.94
CA SER A 51 -4.54 6.63 0.91
C SER A 51 -5.06 7.08 -0.46
N LEU A 52 -6.27 6.69 -0.86
CA LEU A 52 -6.86 7.20 -2.09
C LEU A 52 -7.11 8.72 -2.04
N LEU A 53 -7.31 9.28 -0.84
CA LEU A 53 -7.58 10.70 -0.63
C LEU A 53 -6.32 11.55 -0.43
N VAL A 54 -5.31 11.01 0.24
CA VAL A 54 -4.16 11.80 0.74
C VAL A 54 -2.82 11.39 0.16
N ALA A 55 -2.71 10.22 -0.47
CA ALA A 55 -1.44 9.80 -1.06
C ALA A 55 -1.18 10.57 -2.36
N SER A 56 0.08 10.94 -2.57
CA SER A 56 0.48 11.69 -3.75
C SER A 56 0.32 10.87 -5.03
N ARG A 57 -0.13 11.53 -6.10
CA ARG A 57 -0.14 11.00 -7.48
C ARG A 57 -0.93 9.70 -7.66
N VAL A 58 -1.95 9.45 -6.82
CA VAL A 58 -2.93 8.39 -7.09
C VAL A 58 -3.63 8.68 -8.42
N LEU A 59 -3.69 7.68 -9.30
CA LEU A 59 -4.37 7.78 -10.59
C LEU A 59 -5.89 7.76 -10.38
N TRP A 60 -6.63 8.56 -11.16
CA TRP A 60 -8.10 8.56 -11.15
C TRP A 60 -8.63 8.22 -12.55
N PRO A 61 -9.48 7.19 -12.72
CA PRO A 61 -10.01 6.29 -11.68
C PRO A 61 -8.91 5.43 -11.02
N PRO A 62 -9.04 5.09 -9.72
CA PRO A 62 -7.98 4.40 -9.00
C PRO A 62 -7.89 2.94 -9.40
N GLU A 63 -6.68 2.53 -9.77
CA GLU A 63 -6.33 1.13 -9.95
C GLU A 63 -5.86 0.54 -8.62
N ILE A 64 -6.63 -0.42 -8.11
CA ILE A 64 -6.42 -1.07 -6.81
C ILE A 64 -6.37 -2.58 -7.03
N ARG A 65 -5.34 -3.24 -6.51
CA ARG A 65 -5.16 -4.70 -6.64
C ARG A 65 -4.91 -5.32 -5.29
N LEU A 66 -5.56 -6.45 -4.99
CA LEU A 66 -5.22 -7.26 -3.83
C LEU A 66 -3.91 -8.01 -4.11
N ILE A 67 -2.92 -7.88 -3.22
CA ILE A 67 -1.57 -8.46 -3.36
C ILE A 67 -1.14 -9.32 -2.17
N GLY A 68 -1.90 -9.32 -1.08
CA GLY A 68 -1.65 -10.16 0.09
C GLY A 68 -2.97 -10.51 0.78
N ARG A 69 -3.07 -11.75 1.25
CA ARG A 69 -4.15 -12.32 2.08
C ARG A 69 -3.52 -13.47 2.90
N PRO A 70 -4.03 -13.82 4.10
CA PRO A 70 -3.57 -15.02 4.81
C PRO A 70 -3.83 -16.29 3.99
#